data_AF-A0A1J4KX46-F1
#
_entry.id   AF-A0A1J4KX46-F1
#
_cell.length_a   1.000
_cell.length_b   1.000
_cell.length_c   1.000
_cell.angle_alpha   90.00
_cell.angle_beta   90.00
_cell.angle_gamma   90.00
#
_symmetry.space_group_name_H-M   'P 1'
#
loop_
_entity.id
_entity.type
_entity.pdbx_description
1 polymer ?
#
loop_
_entity_poly.entity_id
_entity_poly.type
_entity_poly.pdbx_seq_one_letter_code
_entity_poly.pdbx_strand_id
1 'polypeptide(L)'
;MFCNINSVPLSVVNSVPSLLSAAEMLEDSFPDVSGSFITYAFMLCDDYFSKNETNAEIDDSFSELKDLSTISTACSAKELEQFGDSILAASEDSQHPQEMNRLAYLAYAATSIHGAPSKRISQKMKRIESKIDPSQNTNQNTGNDSYNSRPVFPVYPTEGIQYFDPHGNVPSKPQYASSDAANVQNYQKAQPSSFHYQSPDQISPQNSHQNYNQQHQTVDYGQVNSSGHDEQQQDILCEPVEVKPHVRSKCEELVEISRLAFKNGSFPVAYAALTMAIAEVDMMKK
;
A
#
# COMPACT_ATOMS: atom_id res chain seq x y z
N MET A 1 22.61 7.06 11.24
CA MET A 1 21.53 7.72 12.00
C MET A 1 20.38 7.92 11.06
N PHE A 2 19.16 7.72 11.53
CA PHE A 2 17.95 8.05 10.78
C PHE A 2 16.98 8.77 11.72
N CYS A 3 16.33 9.85 11.28
CA CYS A 3 15.44 10.67 12.12
C CYS A 3 16.12 11.12 13.45
N ASN A 4 17.41 11.43 13.42
CA ASN A 4 18.26 11.70 14.60
C ASN A 4 18.44 10.56 15.61
N ILE A 5 17.99 9.34 15.30
CA ILE A 5 18.15 8.15 16.14
C ILE A 5 19.37 7.34 15.66
N ASN A 6 20.13 6.79 16.61
CA ASN A 6 21.13 5.78 16.28
C ASN A 6 20.47 4.44 15.93
N SER A 7 20.34 4.16 14.64
CA SER A 7 19.69 2.93 14.14
C SER A 7 20.57 1.68 14.21
N VAL A 8 21.86 1.80 14.53
CA VAL A 8 22.80 0.65 14.53
C VAL A 8 22.42 -0.38 15.60
N PRO A 9 22.17 0.00 16.87
CA PRO A 9 21.72 -0.96 17.89
C PRO A 9 20.36 -1.61 17.56
N LEU A 10 19.50 -0.89 16.84
CA LEU A 10 18.16 -1.35 16.46
C LEU A 10 18.15 -2.28 15.23
N SER A 11 19.29 -2.45 14.56
CA SER A 11 19.40 -3.30 13.36
C SER A 11 19.21 -4.80 13.64
N VAL A 12 19.21 -5.21 14.91
CA VAL A 12 18.84 -6.57 15.34
C VAL A 12 17.38 -6.90 14.99
N VAL A 13 16.51 -5.88 14.92
CA VAL A 13 15.12 -6.04 14.48
C VAL A 13 15.05 -5.83 12.98
N ASN A 14 14.74 -6.90 12.25
CA ASN A 14 14.62 -6.85 10.80
C ASN A 14 13.65 -5.75 10.36
N SER A 15 13.94 -5.09 9.23
CA SER A 15 13.17 -3.99 8.63
C SER A 15 13.17 -2.65 9.37
N VAL A 16 13.56 -2.57 10.65
CA VAL A 16 13.58 -1.30 11.39
C VAL A 16 14.49 -0.25 10.74
N PRO A 17 15.75 -0.55 10.34
CA PRO A 17 16.57 0.44 9.63
C PRO A 17 15.94 0.93 8.32
N SER A 18 15.26 0.05 7.59
CA SER A 18 14.56 0.42 6.34
C SER A 18 13.34 1.29 6.59
N LEU A 19 12.59 1.03 7.67
CA LEU A 19 11.46 1.87 8.08
C LEU A 19 11.91 3.26 8.49
N LEU A 20 12.97 3.37 9.30
CA LEU A 20 13.50 4.66 9.74
C LEU A 20 14.11 5.45 8.58
N SER A 21 14.81 4.78 7.66
CA SER A 21 15.31 5.41 6.44
C SER A 21 14.18 5.92 5.55
N ALA A 22 13.10 5.14 5.39
CA ALA A 22 11.94 5.55 4.62
C ALA A 22 11.17 6.70 5.30
N ALA A 23 11.09 6.70 6.64
CA ALA A 23 10.49 7.76 7.41
C ALA A 23 11.21 9.09 7.20
N GLU A 24 12.55 9.09 7.29
CA GLU A 24 13.37 10.30 7.05
C GLU A 24 13.18 10.82 5.62
N MET A 25 13.16 9.93 4.61
CA MET A 25 12.92 10.33 3.23
C MET A 25 11.53 10.96 3.00
N LEU A 26 10.54 10.62 3.82
CA LEU A 26 9.15 11.05 3.66
C LEU A 26 8.79 12.22 4.59
N GLU A 27 9.66 12.60 5.52
CA GLU A 27 9.36 13.56 6.59
C GLU A 27 8.81 14.89 6.06
N ASP A 28 9.46 15.46 5.02
CA ASP A 28 9.08 16.75 4.46
C ASP A 28 7.79 16.71 3.62
N SER A 29 7.56 15.61 2.89
CA SER A 29 6.48 15.52 1.90
C SER A 29 5.22 14.82 2.42
N PHE A 30 5.40 13.85 3.31
CA PHE A 30 4.34 13.00 3.85
C PHE A 30 4.58 12.74 5.36
N PRO A 31 4.54 13.79 6.21
CA PRO A 31 4.88 13.68 7.63
C PRO A 31 4.03 12.64 8.38
N ASP A 32 2.74 12.51 8.05
CA ASP A 32 1.88 11.51 8.71
C ASP A 32 2.19 10.06 8.30
N VAL A 33 2.70 9.85 7.06
CA VAL A 33 3.16 8.54 6.61
C VAL A 33 4.50 8.20 7.26
N SER A 34 5.40 9.19 7.34
CA SER A 34 6.66 9.09 8.07
C SER A 34 6.42 8.71 9.54
N GLY A 35 5.51 9.40 10.22
CA GLY A 35 5.14 9.09 11.60
C GLY A 35 4.52 7.71 11.79
N SER A 36 3.73 7.23 10.82
CA SER A 36 3.24 5.84 10.80
C SER A 36 4.38 4.82 10.69
N PHE A 37 5.44 5.09 9.92
CA PHE A 37 6.61 4.20 9.83
C PHE A 37 7.44 4.19 11.11
N ILE A 38 7.62 5.34 11.75
CA ILE A 38 8.28 5.46 13.06
C ILE A 38 7.49 4.65 14.11
N THR A 39 6.17 4.85 14.16
CA THR A 39 5.28 4.14 15.09
C THR A 39 5.33 2.63 14.87
N TYR A 40 5.31 2.20 13.61
CA TYR A 40 5.42 0.78 13.27
C TYR A 40 6.78 0.19 13.64
N ALA A 41 7.87 0.92 13.39
CA ALA A 41 9.21 0.51 13.82
C ALA A 41 9.31 0.37 15.34
N PHE A 42 8.74 1.31 16.09
CA PHE A 42 8.66 1.23 17.55
C PHE A 42 7.93 -0.05 18.00
N MET A 43 6.76 -0.35 17.42
CA MET A 43 6.01 -1.56 17.78
C MET A 43 6.77 -2.87 17.49
N LEU A 44 7.54 -2.92 16.40
CA LEU A 44 8.38 -4.08 16.08
C LEU A 44 9.50 -4.25 17.12
N CYS A 45 10.15 -3.15 17.51
CA CYS A 45 11.17 -3.15 18.56
C CYS A 45 10.57 -3.55 19.92
N ASP A 46 9.41 -3.01 20.30
CA ASP A 46 8.74 -3.31 21.57
C ASP A 46 8.38 -4.81 21.66
N ASP A 47 7.80 -5.38 20.60
CA ASP A 47 7.51 -6.82 20.56
C ASP A 47 8.77 -7.68 20.63
N TYR A 48 9.85 -7.27 19.94
CA TYR A 48 11.11 -8.01 19.95
C TYR A 48 11.82 -7.94 21.30
N PHE A 49 12.03 -6.74 21.86
CA PHE A 49 12.76 -6.55 23.11
C PHE A 49 11.96 -6.94 24.35
N SER A 50 10.63 -7.09 24.25
CA SER A 50 9.85 -7.74 25.32
C SER A 50 10.21 -9.22 25.54
N LYS A 51 10.89 -9.85 24.59
CA LYS A 51 11.21 -11.30 24.57
C LYS A 51 12.71 -11.60 24.56
N ASN A 52 13.55 -10.60 24.32
CA ASN A 52 14.99 -10.76 24.13
C ASN A 52 15.74 -9.85 25.11
N GLU A 53 16.95 -10.23 25.47
CA GLU A 53 17.81 -9.40 26.33
C GLU A 53 18.22 -8.11 25.62
N THR A 54 18.24 -7.01 26.36
CA THR A 54 18.70 -5.70 25.88
C THR A 54 20.05 -5.33 26.52
N ASN A 55 20.67 -4.27 25.99
CA ASN A 55 21.86 -3.66 26.55
C ASN A 55 21.66 -2.13 26.60
N ALA A 56 22.57 -1.42 27.27
CA ALA A 56 22.44 0.03 27.46
C ALA A 56 22.31 0.83 26.14
N GLU A 57 23.05 0.46 25.09
CA GLU A 57 22.98 1.17 23.80
C GLU A 57 21.64 0.95 23.09
N ILE A 58 21.08 -0.26 23.20
CA ILE A 58 19.75 -0.60 22.69
C ILE A 58 18.69 0.15 23.49
N ASP A 59 18.77 0.16 24.82
CA ASP A 59 17.79 0.81 25.68
C ASP A 59 17.74 2.32 25.42
N ASP A 60 18.89 2.97 25.24
CA ASP A 60 18.99 4.40 24.90
C ASP A 60 18.33 4.67 23.52
N SER A 61 18.73 3.93 22.49
CA SER A 61 18.19 4.11 21.12
C SER A 61 16.69 3.78 21.04
N PHE A 62 16.24 2.79 21.82
CA PHE A 62 14.83 2.41 21.91
C PHE A 62 14.01 3.46 22.66
N SER A 63 14.57 4.09 23.70
CA SER A 63 13.94 5.21 24.40
C SER A 63 13.76 6.42 23.47
N GLU A 64 14.77 6.77 22.68
CA GLU A 64 14.66 7.85 21.68
C GLU A 64 13.58 7.54 20.63
N LEU A 65 13.54 6.29 20.12
CA LEU A 65 12.51 5.86 19.18
C LEU A 65 11.11 5.91 19.80
N LYS A 66 10.98 5.52 21.06
CA LYS A 66 9.72 5.62 21.79
C LYS A 66 9.26 7.06 21.90
N ASP A 67 10.13 7.96 22.34
CA ASP A 67 9.80 9.38 22.47
C ASP A 67 9.39 9.98 21.11
N LEU A 68 10.14 9.68 20.05
CA LEU A 68 9.81 10.10 18.68
C LEU A 68 8.45 9.55 18.22
N SER A 69 8.15 8.29 18.51
CA SER A 69 6.85 7.67 18.16
C SER A 69 5.67 8.33 18.87
N THR A 70 5.85 8.83 20.10
CA THR A 70 4.77 9.48 20.86
C THR A 70 4.40 10.86 20.34
N ILE A 71 5.35 11.57 19.73
CA ILE A 71 5.13 12.91 19.17
C ILE A 71 4.76 12.87 17.67
N SER A 72 5.02 11.74 17.01
CA SER A 72 4.71 11.55 15.59
C SER A 72 3.21 11.36 15.36
N THR A 73 2.67 11.99 14.32
CA THR A 73 1.31 11.73 13.86
C THR A 73 1.30 10.49 12.97
N ALA A 74 0.36 9.58 13.21
CA ALA A 74 0.13 8.42 12.36
C ALA A 74 -1.10 8.68 11.48
N CYS A 75 -0.96 8.50 10.16
CA CYS A 75 -2.09 8.47 9.26
C CYS A 75 -2.98 7.24 9.49
N SER A 76 -4.18 7.25 8.90
CA SER A 76 -5.12 6.14 9.00
C SER A 76 -4.69 4.93 8.15
N ALA A 77 -5.20 3.74 8.49
CA ALA A 77 -4.98 2.52 7.70
C ALA A 77 -5.34 2.68 6.21
N LYS A 78 -6.39 3.47 5.92
CA LYS A 78 -6.85 3.72 4.56
C LYS A 78 -5.86 4.61 3.79
N GLU A 79 -5.29 5.62 4.44
CA GLU A 79 -4.29 6.50 3.84
C GLU A 79 -2.97 5.76 3.59
N LEU A 80 -2.52 4.91 4.52
CA LEU A 80 -1.38 4.01 4.30
C LEU A 80 -1.60 3.04 3.14
N GLU A 81 -2.80 2.45 3.04
CA GLU A 81 -3.15 1.58 1.91
C GLU A 81 -3.11 2.35 0.58
N GLN A 82 -3.67 3.56 0.54
CA GLN A 82 -3.68 4.41 -0.65
C GLN A 82 -2.27 4.85 -1.05
N PHE A 83 -1.43 5.21 -0.08
CA PHE A 83 -0.03 5.53 -0.30
C PHE A 83 0.71 4.32 -0.90
N GLY A 84 0.54 3.13 -0.33
CA GLY A 84 1.10 1.90 -0.87
C GLY A 84 0.61 1.58 -2.29
N ASP A 85 -0.67 1.84 -2.59
CA ASP A 85 -1.24 1.69 -3.94
C ASP A 85 -0.59 2.64 -4.94
N SER A 86 -0.37 3.91 -4.55
CA SER A 86 0.30 4.92 -5.38
C SER A 86 1.75 4.56 -5.69
N ILE A 87 2.52 4.11 -4.68
CA ILE A 87 3.91 3.66 -4.88
C ILE A 87 3.95 2.43 -5.78
N LEU A 88 3.04 1.47 -5.60
CA LEU A 88 2.99 0.27 -6.43
C LEU A 88 2.65 0.60 -7.89
N ALA A 89 1.73 1.52 -8.14
CA ALA A 89 1.42 1.99 -9.49
C ALA A 89 2.63 2.70 -10.13
N ALA A 90 3.30 3.59 -9.39
CA ALA A 90 4.50 4.27 -9.87
C ALA A 90 5.69 3.33 -10.10
N SER A 91 5.71 2.17 -9.44
CA SER A 91 6.81 1.20 -9.58
C SER A 91 6.91 0.62 -10.99
N GLU A 92 5.81 0.58 -11.77
CA GLU A 92 5.80 -0.02 -13.11
C GLU A 92 6.61 0.80 -14.12
N ASP A 93 6.67 2.12 -13.93
CA ASP A 93 7.39 3.07 -14.79
C ASP A 93 8.75 3.50 -14.22
N SER A 94 9.14 3.00 -13.04
CA SER A 94 10.35 3.42 -12.33
C SER A 94 11.61 2.72 -12.84
N GLN A 95 12.75 3.43 -12.77
CA GLN A 95 14.08 2.83 -12.97
C GLN A 95 14.47 1.86 -11.84
N HIS A 96 13.84 2.00 -10.67
CA HIS A 96 14.10 1.19 -9.46
C HIS A 96 12.81 0.53 -8.94
N PRO A 97 12.16 -0.35 -9.75
CA PRO A 97 10.88 -0.93 -9.41
C PRO A 97 10.95 -1.77 -8.12
N GLN A 98 12.09 -2.43 -7.85
CA GLN A 98 12.26 -3.26 -6.65
C GLN A 98 12.22 -2.43 -5.36
N GLU A 99 12.84 -1.26 -5.35
CA GLU A 99 12.88 -0.38 -4.18
C GLU A 99 11.49 0.22 -3.92
N MET A 100 10.79 0.63 -4.99
CA MET A 100 9.40 1.08 -4.86
C MET A 100 8.48 -0.05 -4.37
N ASN A 101 8.64 -1.28 -4.86
CA ASN A 101 7.90 -2.43 -4.35
C ASN A 101 8.19 -2.69 -2.87
N ARG A 102 9.45 -2.56 -2.42
CA ARG A 102 9.81 -2.64 -0.98
C ARG A 102 9.13 -1.56 -0.17
N LEU A 103 9.14 -0.31 -0.64
CA LEU A 103 8.49 0.80 0.04
C LEU A 103 6.96 0.60 0.13
N ALA A 104 6.33 0.13 -0.95
CA ALA A 104 4.92 -0.24 -0.93
C ALA A 104 4.64 -1.37 0.08
N TYR A 105 5.51 -2.39 0.15
CA TYR A 105 5.38 -3.46 1.14
C TYR A 105 5.44 -2.92 2.57
N LEU A 106 6.40 -2.04 2.87
CA LEU A 106 6.51 -1.40 4.19
C LEU A 106 5.26 -0.59 4.52
N ALA A 107 4.68 0.13 3.56
CA ALA A 107 3.42 0.85 3.73
C ALA A 107 2.26 -0.07 4.08
N TYR A 108 2.12 -1.20 3.39
CA TYR A 108 1.09 -2.19 3.72
C TYR A 108 1.33 -2.84 5.08
N ALA A 109 2.58 -3.17 5.43
CA ALA A 109 2.92 -3.74 6.72
C ALA A 109 2.60 -2.76 7.87
N ALA A 110 2.89 -1.47 7.68
CA ALA A 110 2.61 -0.42 8.64
C ALA A 110 1.11 -0.25 8.93
N THR A 111 0.20 -0.70 8.05
CA THR A 111 -1.25 -0.68 8.35
C THR A 111 -1.60 -1.49 9.61
N SER A 112 -0.71 -2.41 10.02
CA SER A 112 -0.91 -3.24 11.22
C SER A 112 -0.87 -2.48 12.55
N ILE A 113 -0.40 -1.21 12.55
CA ILE A 113 -0.53 -0.32 13.71
C ILE A 113 -1.99 -0.11 14.12
N HIS A 114 -2.93 -0.28 13.19
CA HIS A 114 -4.37 -0.15 13.42
C HIS A 114 -5.07 -1.50 13.68
N GLY A 115 -4.31 -2.58 13.86
CA GLY A 115 -4.83 -3.93 14.12
C GLY A 115 -4.48 -4.92 13.01
N ALA A 116 -5.15 -6.08 13.00
CA ALA A 116 -4.84 -7.12 12.02
C ALA A 116 -5.07 -6.61 10.58
N PRO A 117 -4.10 -6.81 9.66
CA PRO A 117 -4.23 -6.34 8.28
C PRO A 117 -5.42 -7.01 7.60
N SER A 118 -6.12 -6.27 6.75
CA SER A 118 -7.26 -6.80 6.01
C SER A 118 -6.81 -7.89 5.03
N LYS A 119 -7.70 -8.84 4.69
CA LYS A 119 -7.42 -9.89 3.69
C LYS A 119 -6.93 -9.31 2.36
N ARG A 120 -7.47 -8.15 1.97
CA ARG A 120 -7.07 -7.42 0.75
C ARG A 120 -5.61 -6.98 0.84
N ILE A 121 -5.20 -6.38 1.96
CA ILE A 121 -3.82 -5.93 2.19
C ILE A 121 -2.88 -7.13 2.22
N SER A 122 -3.23 -8.21 2.92
CA SER A 122 -2.41 -9.43 2.94
C SER A 122 -2.21 -10.03 1.55
N GLN A 123 -3.23 -9.98 0.69
CA GLN A 123 -3.08 -10.42 -0.71
C GLN A 123 -2.14 -9.50 -1.51
N LYS A 124 -2.19 -8.18 -1.30
CA LYS A 124 -1.28 -7.23 -1.93
C LYS A 124 0.17 -7.48 -1.49
N MET A 125 0.40 -7.65 -0.19
CA MET A 125 1.72 -7.97 0.37
C MET A 125 2.30 -9.24 -0.28
N LYS A 126 1.54 -10.33 -0.36
CA LYS A 126 1.96 -11.58 -1.02
C LYS A 126 2.34 -11.41 -2.50
N ARG A 127 1.61 -10.55 -3.23
CA ARG A 127 1.92 -10.24 -4.64
C ARG A 127 3.19 -9.41 -4.80
N ILE A 128 3.57 -8.66 -3.78
CA ILE A 128 4.77 -7.82 -3.79
C ILE A 128 5.98 -8.64 -3.35
N GLU A 129 5.83 -9.54 -2.38
CA GLU A 129 6.89 -10.48 -1.96
C GLU A 129 7.46 -11.25 -3.15
N SER A 130 6.62 -11.73 -4.07
CA SER A 130 7.05 -12.41 -5.28
C SER A 130 7.86 -11.54 -6.26
N LYS A 131 7.74 -10.21 -6.16
CA LYS A 131 8.47 -9.23 -6.99
C LYS A 131 9.78 -8.79 -6.34
N ILE A 132 9.84 -8.72 -5.01
CA ILE A 132 11.01 -8.24 -4.26
C ILE A 132 12.13 -9.28 -4.23
N ASP A 133 11.79 -10.57 -4.09
CA ASP A 133 12.76 -11.67 -4.07
C ASP A 133 12.43 -12.71 -5.15
N PRO A 134 12.79 -12.45 -6.43
CA PRO A 134 12.54 -13.40 -7.51
C PRO A 134 13.31 -14.72 -7.32
N SER A 135 14.39 -14.71 -6.55
CA SER A 135 15.26 -15.87 -6.25
C SER A 135 14.59 -16.91 -5.35
N GLN A 136 13.63 -16.53 -4.51
CA GLN A 136 12.93 -17.50 -3.67
C GLN A 136 11.74 -18.19 -4.36
N ASN A 137 11.31 -17.70 -5.51
CA ASN A 137 10.07 -18.15 -6.14
C ASN A 137 10.24 -19.23 -7.23
N THR A 138 11.45 -19.78 -7.41
CA THR A 138 11.71 -20.81 -8.44
C THR A 138 11.19 -22.21 -8.07
N ASN A 139 10.50 -22.41 -6.93
CA ASN A 139 10.13 -23.76 -6.48
C ASN A 139 8.71 -23.97 -5.92
N GLN A 140 7.76 -23.04 -6.09
CA GLN A 140 6.39 -23.23 -5.57
C GLN A 140 5.25 -23.10 -6.58
N ASN A 141 5.52 -23.08 -7.89
CA ASN A 141 4.44 -22.97 -8.89
C ASN A 141 4.42 -24.10 -9.93
N THR A 142 4.49 -25.35 -9.46
CA THR A 142 4.06 -26.55 -10.19
C THR A 142 3.11 -27.34 -9.31
N GLY A 143 1.82 -27.02 -9.39
CA GLY A 143 0.81 -27.71 -8.61
C GLY A 143 -0.63 -27.33 -8.97
N ASN A 144 -1.09 -27.89 -10.10
CA ASN A 144 -2.50 -28.10 -10.46
C ASN A 144 -3.41 -26.89 -10.63
N ASP A 145 -3.50 -26.42 -11.87
CA ASP A 145 -4.80 -26.12 -12.50
C ASP A 145 -4.73 -26.48 -13.99
N SER A 146 -4.74 -27.79 -14.26
CA SER A 146 -4.91 -28.33 -15.61
C SER A 146 -6.40 -28.56 -15.87
N TYR A 147 -7.09 -27.51 -16.31
CA TYR A 147 -8.35 -27.66 -17.05
C TYR A 147 -8.05 -28.25 -18.42
N ASN A 148 -7.98 -29.58 -18.52
CA ASN A 148 -7.97 -30.28 -19.79
C ASN A 148 -9.33 -30.93 -20.02
N SER A 149 -10.21 -30.20 -20.71
CA SER A 149 -11.51 -30.68 -21.16
C SER A 149 -11.33 -31.64 -22.33
N ARG A 150 -11.63 -32.93 -22.13
CA ARG A 150 -12.02 -33.85 -23.20
C ARG A 150 -13.27 -34.63 -22.78
N PRO A 151 -14.33 -34.66 -23.59
CA PRO A 151 -15.50 -35.46 -23.29
C PRO A 151 -15.22 -36.93 -23.64
N VAL A 152 -15.36 -37.81 -22.65
CA VAL A 152 -15.34 -39.26 -22.86
C VAL A 152 -16.79 -39.76 -22.86
N PHE A 153 -17.17 -40.40 -23.95
CA PHE A 153 -18.49 -41.02 -24.18
C PHE A 153 -18.73 -42.21 -23.23
N PRO A 154 -19.99 -42.58 -22.96
CA PRO A 154 -20.33 -43.71 -22.11
C PRO A 154 -20.17 -45.04 -22.87
N VAL A 155 -19.41 -45.97 -22.27
CA VAL A 155 -19.33 -47.38 -22.68
C VAL A 155 -19.93 -48.22 -21.55
N TYR A 156 -21.13 -48.75 -21.77
CA TYR A 156 -21.59 -50.02 -21.20
C TYR A 156 -21.04 -51.17 -22.09
N PRO A 157 -21.06 -52.47 -21.74
CA PRO A 157 -21.56 -53.17 -20.54
C PRO A 157 -20.56 -54.25 -20.00
N THR A 158 -21.01 -55.07 -19.04
CA THR A 158 -20.93 -56.56 -19.03
C THR A 158 -20.52 -57.14 -17.67
N GLU A 159 -21.54 -57.74 -17.04
CA GLU A 159 -21.59 -58.97 -16.24
C GLU A 159 -20.30 -59.59 -15.66
N GLY A 160 -20.40 -60.01 -14.38
CA GLY A 160 -19.82 -61.30 -13.98
C GLY A 160 -19.19 -61.40 -12.59
N ILE A 161 -19.91 -62.12 -11.72
CA ILE A 161 -19.41 -63.07 -10.72
C ILE A 161 -19.13 -62.55 -9.29
N GLN A 162 -20.03 -63.01 -8.41
CA GLN A 162 -19.88 -63.10 -6.95
C GLN A 162 -18.80 -64.12 -6.59
N TYR A 163 -17.99 -63.82 -5.55
CA TYR A 163 -17.65 -64.83 -4.55
C TYR A 163 -17.64 -64.22 -3.16
N PHE A 164 -18.41 -64.88 -2.30
CA PHE A 164 -18.49 -64.75 -0.86
C PHE A 164 -17.38 -65.64 -0.28
N ASP A 165 -16.63 -65.19 0.73
CA ASP A 165 -16.18 -66.14 1.76
C ASP A 165 -15.98 -65.46 3.13
N PRO A 166 -16.39 -66.09 4.25
CA PRO A 166 -16.59 -65.45 5.55
C PRO A 166 -15.73 -66.05 6.67
N HIS A 167 -14.72 -65.34 7.16
CA HIS A 167 -14.07 -65.61 8.47
C HIS A 167 -13.40 -64.29 8.88
N GLY A 168 -13.55 -63.66 10.05
CA GLY A 168 -14.00 -64.04 11.38
C GLY A 168 -13.01 -63.42 12.37
N ASN A 169 -13.38 -62.35 13.09
CA ASN A 169 -13.06 -62.08 14.51
C ASN A 169 -13.37 -60.63 14.96
N VAL A 170 -14.42 -60.54 15.80
CA VAL A 170 -14.72 -59.79 17.05
C VAL A 170 -13.77 -58.67 17.59
N PRO A 171 -14.20 -57.82 18.56
CA PRO A 171 -14.47 -56.39 18.34
C PRO A 171 -13.67 -55.45 19.29
N SER A 172 -13.61 -54.16 18.99
CA SER A 172 -13.16 -53.15 19.95
C SER A 172 -14.20 -52.05 20.10
N LYS A 173 -14.86 -52.07 21.26
CA LYS A 173 -15.83 -51.07 21.76
C LYS A 173 -15.11 -49.74 22.03
N PRO A 174 -15.65 -48.59 21.63
CA PRO A 174 -15.48 -47.35 22.38
C PRO A 174 -16.62 -47.24 23.40
N GLN A 175 -16.28 -47.20 24.69
CA GLN A 175 -17.19 -46.76 25.75
C GLN A 175 -17.40 -45.25 25.62
N TYR A 176 -18.63 -44.85 25.31
CA TYR A 176 -19.11 -43.51 25.56
C TYR A 176 -19.65 -43.46 26.99
N ALA A 177 -19.14 -42.51 27.78
CA ALA A 177 -19.75 -42.14 29.05
C ALA A 177 -21.04 -41.36 28.78
N SER A 178 -22.12 -41.83 29.39
CA SER A 178 -23.44 -41.22 29.33
C SER A 178 -23.58 -40.14 30.41
N SER A 179 -24.35 -39.14 30.04
CA SER A 179 -24.84 -37.94 30.73
C SER A 179 -25.63 -38.15 32.03
N ASP A 180 -25.60 -37.12 32.89
CA ASP A 180 -26.72 -36.58 33.68
C ASP A 180 -26.43 -35.06 33.90
N ALA A 181 -27.15 -34.08 33.35
CA ALA A 181 -28.55 -33.65 33.51
C ALA A 181 -28.78 -32.63 34.65
N ALA A 182 -28.88 -31.34 34.28
CA ALA A 182 -29.71 -30.29 34.90
C ALA A 182 -29.70 -29.05 33.98
N ASN A 183 -30.70 -28.86 33.11
CA ASN A 183 -31.94 -28.13 33.36
C ASN A 183 -31.77 -26.61 33.55
N VAL A 184 -31.87 -25.81 32.47
CA VAL A 184 -32.54 -24.48 32.51
C VAL A 184 -33.22 -24.18 31.17
N GLN A 185 -34.51 -23.92 31.30
CA GLN A 185 -35.52 -23.28 30.46
C GLN A 185 -35.07 -22.26 29.37
N ASN A 186 -35.64 -22.46 28.17
CA ASN A 186 -36.61 -21.57 27.52
C ASN A 186 -36.13 -20.16 27.07
N TYR A 187 -35.82 -20.00 25.78
CA TYR A 187 -36.17 -18.77 25.03
C TYR A 187 -36.55 -19.08 23.57
N GLN A 188 -37.62 -18.41 23.17
CA GLN A 188 -38.32 -18.49 21.90
C GLN A 188 -37.55 -17.82 20.75
N LYS A 189 -37.51 -18.52 19.61
CA LYS A 189 -38.00 -18.07 18.30
C LYS A 189 -37.80 -16.58 17.94
N ALA A 190 -36.83 -16.31 17.06
CA ALA A 190 -36.95 -15.28 16.03
C ALA A 190 -36.07 -15.66 14.82
N GLN A 191 -36.70 -15.94 13.69
CA GLN A 191 -36.04 -16.01 12.39
C GLN A 191 -35.74 -14.60 11.89
N PRO A 192 -34.54 -14.31 11.35
CA PRO A 192 -34.34 -13.14 10.52
C PRO A 192 -34.62 -13.49 9.06
N SER A 193 -35.60 -12.76 8.55
CA SER A 193 -36.08 -12.71 7.18
C SER A 193 -34.98 -12.43 6.17
N SER A 194 -35.06 -13.12 5.03
CA SER A 194 -34.36 -12.84 3.79
C SER A 194 -34.60 -11.39 3.34
N PHE A 195 -33.55 -10.58 3.32
CA PHE A 195 -33.55 -9.29 2.62
C PHE A 195 -33.34 -9.54 1.13
N HIS A 196 -34.40 -9.34 0.36
CA HIS A 196 -34.42 -9.32 -1.09
C HIS A 196 -34.13 -7.88 -1.55
N TYR A 197 -32.94 -7.62 -2.08
CA TYR A 197 -32.65 -6.36 -2.78
C TYR A 197 -33.06 -6.50 -4.25
N GLN A 198 -34.10 -5.77 -4.63
CA GLN A 198 -34.35 -5.40 -6.02
C GLN A 198 -33.36 -4.30 -6.41
N SER A 199 -32.48 -4.59 -7.37
CA SER A 199 -31.65 -3.58 -8.02
C SER A 199 -32.50 -2.79 -9.03
N PRO A 200 -32.40 -1.45 -9.07
CA PRO A 200 -32.97 -0.66 -10.15
C PRO A 200 -32.06 -0.69 -11.39
N ASP A 201 -32.72 -0.55 -12.54
CA ASP A 201 -32.19 -0.41 -13.90
C ASP A 201 -31.21 0.78 -14.09
N GLN A 202 -30.26 0.57 -15.03
CA GLN A 202 -29.49 1.56 -15.81
C GLN A 202 -28.44 2.40 -15.02
N ILE A 203 -27.24 2.74 -15.51
CA ILE A 203 -26.79 3.19 -16.83
C ILE A 203 -25.32 2.79 -17.00
N SER A 204 -24.96 2.21 -18.16
CA SER A 204 -23.57 1.92 -18.55
C SER A 204 -22.80 3.22 -18.88
N PRO A 205 -21.59 3.44 -18.34
CA PRO A 205 -20.69 4.44 -18.90
C PRO A 205 -19.95 3.87 -20.11
N GLN A 206 -20.13 4.53 -21.24
CA GLN A 206 -19.42 4.34 -22.49
C GLN A 206 -17.94 4.67 -22.28
N ASN A 207 -17.07 3.66 -22.37
CA ASN A 207 -15.62 3.84 -22.43
C ASN A 207 -15.24 4.49 -23.77
N SER A 208 -14.98 5.80 -23.76
CA SER A 208 -14.25 6.48 -24.83
C SER A 208 -12.77 6.47 -24.47
N HIS A 209 -12.02 5.53 -25.07
CA HIS A 209 -10.56 5.58 -25.12
C HIS A 209 -10.13 6.79 -25.97
N GLN A 210 -9.70 7.88 -25.32
CA GLN A 210 -8.87 8.87 -25.98
C GLN A 210 -7.41 8.45 -25.89
N ASN A 211 -6.94 7.99 -27.04
CA ASN A 211 -5.56 7.66 -27.36
C ASN A 211 -4.73 8.94 -27.42
N TYR A 212 -3.94 9.23 -26.38
CA TYR A 212 -2.91 10.25 -26.42
C TYR A 212 -1.58 9.59 -26.86
N ASN A 213 -1.31 9.67 -28.16
CA ASN A 213 0.04 9.50 -28.69
C ASN A 213 0.88 10.72 -28.27
N GLN A 214 1.71 10.57 -27.22
CA GLN A 214 2.83 11.48 -26.99
C GLN A 214 4.06 10.94 -27.74
N GLN A 215 4.40 11.62 -28.83
CA GLN A 215 5.72 11.49 -29.45
C GLN A 215 6.74 12.18 -28.54
N HIS A 216 7.57 11.37 -27.86
CA HIS A 216 8.77 11.87 -27.20
C HIS A 216 9.82 12.24 -28.27
N GLN A 217 10.09 13.54 -28.42
CA GLN A 217 11.36 14.00 -28.99
C GLN A 217 12.43 13.88 -27.92
N THR A 218 13.38 12.99 -28.16
CA THR A 218 14.66 12.92 -27.45
C THR A 218 15.50 14.14 -27.82
N VAL A 219 15.78 15.01 -26.84
CA VAL A 219 16.79 16.07 -26.97
C VAL A 219 18.13 15.48 -26.55
N ASP A 220 19.02 15.36 -27.54
CA ASP A 220 20.41 14.95 -27.41
C ASP A 220 21.21 16.05 -26.67
N TYR A 221 21.70 15.76 -25.47
CA TYR A 221 22.58 16.67 -24.74
C TYR A 221 24.02 16.38 -25.12
N GLY A 222 24.54 17.20 -26.03
CA GLY A 222 25.93 17.26 -26.39
C GLY A 222 26.82 17.54 -25.18
N GLN A 223 27.84 16.69 -25.07
CA GLN A 223 28.99 16.77 -24.19
C GLN A 223 29.71 18.13 -24.35
N VAL A 224 29.75 18.95 -23.30
CA VAL A 224 30.60 20.15 -23.26
C VAL A 224 31.57 20.03 -22.10
N ASN A 225 32.84 19.77 -22.45
CA ASN A 225 33.98 20.05 -21.59
C ASN A 225 34.02 21.55 -21.28
N SER A 226 34.12 21.94 -20.02
CA SER A 226 34.57 23.28 -19.66
C SER A 226 35.47 23.26 -18.44
N SER A 227 36.73 23.51 -18.75
CA SER A 227 37.79 23.97 -17.87
C SER A 227 37.38 25.28 -17.18
N GLY A 228 37.86 25.45 -15.95
CA GLY A 228 37.52 26.56 -15.06
C GLY A 228 37.73 27.95 -15.63
N HIS A 229 36.84 28.85 -15.22
CA HIS A 229 37.05 30.29 -15.14
C HIS A 229 36.21 30.87 -14.00
N ASP A 230 36.83 31.80 -13.28
CA ASP A 230 36.33 32.52 -12.12
C ASP A 230 34.93 33.13 -12.29
N GLU A 231 34.04 32.86 -11.32
CA GLU A 231 32.73 33.49 -11.19
C GLU A 231 32.86 34.94 -10.71
N GLN A 232 32.57 35.88 -11.61
CA GLN A 232 32.03 37.19 -11.24
C GLN A 232 30.50 37.12 -11.30
N GLN A 233 29.89 37.24 -10.13
CA GLN A 233 28.46 37.32 -9.88
C GLN A 233 27.89 38.58 -10.55
N GLN A 234 27.09 38.43 -11.61
CA GLN A 234 26.23 39.50 -12.12
C GLN A 234 24.81 39.27 -11.62
N ASP A 235 24.34 40.17 -10.77
CA ASP A 235 22.94 40.34 -10.39
C ASP A 235 22.10 40.58 -11.65
N ILE A 236 21.30 39.59 -12.04
CA ILE A 236 20.24 39.76 -13.04
C ILE A 236 19.05 40.40 -12.32
N LEU A 237 18.96 41.73 -12.41
CA LEU A 237 17.75 42.48 -12.09
C LEU A 237 16.65 42.09 -13.09
N CYS A 238 15.74 41.21 -12.70
CA CYS A 238 14.46 41.04 -13.38
C CYS A 238 13.63 42.30 -13.16
N GLU A 239 13.42 43.09 -14.22
CA GLU A 239 12.47 44.20 -14.18
C GLU A 239 11.05 43.67 -13.84
N PRO A 240 10.33 44.36 -12.94
CA PRO A 240 8.96 43.99 -12.62
C PRO A 240 8.04 44.25 -13.82
N VAL A 241 7.57 43.17 -14.45
CA VAL A 241 6.56 43.24 -15.50
C VAL A 241 5.27 43.83 -14.92
N GLU A 242 4.83 44.96 -15.45
CA GLU A 242 3.63 45.67 -15.03
C GLU A 242 2.36 44.87 -15.44
N VAL A 243 1.89 44.01 -14.54
CA VAL A 243 0.70 43.17 -14.77
C VAL A 243 -0.57 44.01 -14.62
N LYS A 244 -1.43 44.00 -15.64
CA LYS A 244 -2.73 44.69 -15.64
C LYS A 244 -3.59 44.23 -14.44
N PRO A 245 -4.18 45.16 -13.66
CA PRO A 245 -4.81 44.86 -12.36
C PRO A 245 -6.00 43.89 -12.45
N HIS A 246 -6.69 43.83 -13.59
CA HIS A 246 -7.86 42.97 -13.76
C HIS A 246 -7.52 41.47 -13.83
N VAL A 247 -6.35 41.12 -14.37
CA VAL A 247 -5.94 39.72 -14.56
C VAL A 247 -5.38 39.13 -13.26
N ARG A 248 -4.72 39.97 -12.45
CA ARG A 248 -4.25 39.59 -11.11
C ARG A 248 -5.40 39.12 -10.21
N SER A 249 -6.55 39.81 -10.27
CA SER A 249 -7.75 39.45 -9.51
C SER A 249 -8.27 38.05 -9.84
N LYS A 250 -8.18 37.62 -11.10
CA LYS A 250 -8.68 36.32 -11.56
C LYS A 250 -7.76 35.16 -11.17
N CYS A 251 -6.44 35.36 -11.23
CA CYS A 251 -5.48 34.38 -10.71
C CYS A 251 -5.65 34.17 -9.20
N GLU A 252 -5.79 35.25 -8.43
CA GLU A 252 -6.00 35.18 -6.97
C GLU A 252 -7.29 34.42 -6.62
N GLU A 253 -8.37 34.64 -7.37
CA GLU A 253 -9.63 33.90 -7.21
C GLU A 253 -9.48 32.40 -7.50
N LEU A 254 -8.81 32.05 -8.60
CA LEU A 254 -8.57 30.64 -8.97
C LEU A 254 -7.70 29.90 -7.94
N VAL A 255 -6.72 30.57 -7.35
CA VAL A 255 -5.89 30.01 -6.28
C VAL A 255 -6.71 29.77 -5.01
N GLU A 256 -7.60 30.68 -4.63
CA GLU A 256 -8.45 30.49 -3.45
C GLU A 256 -9.50 29.38 -3.68
N ILE A 257 -10.06 29.26 -4.89
CA ILE A 257 -10.93 28.12 -5.27
C ILE A 257 -10.16 26.81 -5.13
N SER A 258 -8.92 26.75 -5.65
CA SER A 258 -8.08 25.55 -5.54
C SER A 258 -7.83 25.17 -4.08
N ARG A 259 -7.47 26.15 -3.24
CA ARG A 259 -7.22 25.96 -1.82
C ARG A 259 -8.45 25.46 -1.07
N LEU A 260 -9.62 26.01 -1.34
CA LEU A 260 -10.89 25.59 -0.73
C LEU A 260 -11.27 24.17 -1.18
N ALA A 261 -11.06 23.84 -2.44
CA ALA A 261 -11.32 22.50 -2.99
C ALA A 261 -10.40 21.44 -2.36
N PHE A 262 -9.12 21.74 -2.12
CA PHE A 262 -8.21 20.87 -1.37
C PHE A 262 -8.71 20.62 0.05
N LYS A 263 -9.11 21.66 0.78
CA LYS A 263 -9.66 21.54 2.14
C LYS A 263 -10.91 20.67 2.21
N ASN A 264 -11.73 20.69 1.15
CA ASN A 264 -12.96 19.92 1.05
C ASN A 264 -12.75 18.50 0.46
N GLY A 265 -11.51 18.09 0.16
CA GLY A 265 -11.20 16.79 -0.44
C GLY A 265 -11.63 16.65 -1.90
N SER A 266 -11.96 17.76 -2.59
CA SER A 266 -12.36 17.76 -3.99
C SER A 266 -11.15 18.00 -4.90
N PHE A 267 -10.25 17.02 -4.94
CA PHE A 267 -9.00 17.10 -5.70
C PHE A 267 -9.18 17.44 -7.19
N PRO A 268 -10.16 16.88 -7.93
CA PRO A 268 -10.35 17.22 -9.35
C PRO A 268 -10.62 18.71 -9.59
N VAL A 269 -11.41 19.33 -8.72
CA VAL A 269 -11.72 20.77 -8.78
C VAL A 269 -10.48 21.59 -8.43
N ALA A 270 -9.73 21.14 -7.41
CA ALA A 270 -8.51 21.82 -6.98
C ALA A 270 -7.47 21.88 -8.10
N TYR A 271 -7.22 20.76 -8.79
CA TYR A 271 -6.30 20.69 -9.92
C TYR A 271 -6.79 21.50 -11.12
N ALA A 272 -8.08 21.42 -11.46
CA ALA A 272 -8.62 22.21 -12.58
C ALA A 272 -8.45 23.71 -12.36
N ALA A 273 -8.72 24.21 -11.15
CA ALA A 273 -8.55 25.62 -10.79
C ALA A 273 -7.08 26.06 -10.86
N LEU A 274 -6.15 25.21 -10.37
CA LEU A 274 -4.72 25.50 -10.41
C LEU A 274 -4.18 25.55 -11.85
N THR A 275 -4.56 24.58 -12.70
CA THR A 275 -4.18 24.55 -14.12
C THR A 275 -4.69 25.78 -14.87
N MET A 276 -5.92 26.24 -14.57
CA MET A 276 -6.44 27.48 -15.14
C MET A 276 -5.67 28.72 -14.65
N ALA A 277 -5.25 28.75 -13.39
CA ALA A 277 -4.43 29.84 -12.86
C ALA A 277 -3.07 29.93 -13.58
N ILE A 278 -2.42 28.79 -13.83
CA ILE A 278 -1.16 28.71 -14.57
C ILE A 278 -1.35 29.18 -16.02
N ALA A 279 -2.40 28.69 -16.69
CA ALA A 279 -2.71 29.09 -18.06
C ALA A 279 -2.93 30.60 -18.19
N GLU A 280 -3.60 31.23 -17.21
CA GLU A 280 -3.81 32.68 -17.18
C GLU A 280 -2.49 33.44 -17.02
N VAL A 281 -1.56 32.96 -16.18
CA VAL A 281 -0.21 33.54 -16.02
C VAL A 281 0.60 33.43 -17.32
N ASP A 282 0.54 32.28 -18.00
CA ASP A 282 1.26 32.11 -19.26
C ASP A 282 0.68 32.95 -20.40
N MET A 283 -0.62 33.26 -20.37
CA MET A 283 -1.22 34.25 -21.27
C MET A 283 -0.71 35.68 -21.02
N MET A 284 -0.23 36.02 -19.81
CA MET A 284 0.35 37.34 -19.53
C MET A 284 1.75 37.53 -20.10
N LYS A 285 2.45 36.44 -20.44
CA LYS A 285 3.82 36.49 -20.98
C LYS A 285 3.86 36.74 -22.50
N LYS A 286 2.70 36.76 -23.17
CA LYS A 286 2.56 37.00 -24.62
C LYS A 286 2.05 38.41 -24.88
#